data_AF-A0A970UBC2-F1
#
_entry.id   AF-A0A970UBC2-F1
#
_cell.length_a   1.000
_cell.length_b   1.000
_cell.length_c   1.000
_cell.angle_alpha   90.00
_cell.angle_beta   90.00
_cell.angle_gamma   90.00
#
_symmetry.space_group_name_H-M   'P 1'
#
loop_
_entity.id
_entity.type
_entity.pdbx_description
1 polymer ?
#
loop_
_entity_poly.entity_id
_entity_poly.type
_entity_poly.pdbx_seq_one_letter_code
_entity_poly.pdbx_strand_id
1 'polypeptide(L)'
;MENNQEGEKIVRVNIENQMKSAYIDYSMSVIVSRALPDVRDGLKPVHRRILYGMFDLGILSNRSFKKSARIVGEVLGKYHPHGDSSVYDAMVRMAQVWSLRYPLVDGQGNFGSIDNDSPAAMRYTEARLRKVAEEMLDDINKETVDFQLNFDDSLEEPTVLPAKVPNLLINGASGIAVGMATNMPPHHLGEVVDGTIAYIDNRDITIEELMKYIKA
;
A
#
# COMPACT_ATOMS: atom_id res chain seq x y z
N MET A 1 -56.93 24.31 -14.68
CA MET A 1 -56.11 23.55 -13.73
C MET A 1 -55.37 22.50 -14.55
N GLU A 2 -54.18 22.85 -15.03
CA GLU A 2 -53.33 21.93 -15.80
C GLU A 2 -52.64 20.98 -14.82
N ASN A 3 -52.90 19.68 -14.98
CA ASN A 3 -52.18 18.61 -14.31
C ASN A 3 -50.81 18.43 -14.97
N ASN A 4 -49.79 19.11 -14.46
CA ASN A 4 -48.40 18.72 -14.69
C ASN A 4 -48.06 17.55 -13.77
N GLN A 5 -48.25 16.33 -14.27
CA GLN A 5 -47.51 15.18 -13.74
C GLN A 5 -46.15 15.17 -14.42
N GLU A 6 -45.12 15.66 -13.74
CA GLU A 6 -43.72 15.44 -14.10
C GLU A 6 -43.43 13.93 -13.98
N GLY A 7 -43.65 13.19 -15.06
CA GLY A 7 -43.31 11.78 -15.13
C GLY A 7 -41.82 11.55 -14.96
N GLU A 8 -41.44 10.48 -14.25
CA GLU A 8 -40.04 10.08 -14.05
C GLU A 8 -39.28 10.05 -15.39
N LYS A 9 -38.18 10.81 -15.47
CA LYS A 9 -37.35 10.90 -16.68
C LYS A 9 -36.50 9.63 -16.82
N ILE A 10 -37.07 8.59 -17.43
CA ILE A 10 -36.37 7.32 -17.68
C ILE A 10 -35.35 7.51 -18.82
N VAL A 11 -34.06 7.42 -18.50
CA VAL A 11 -32.98 7.40 -19.49
C VAL A 11 -32.75 5.97 -19.95
N ARG A 12 -33.02 5.70 -21.23
CA ARG A 12 -32.72 4.39 -21.84
C ARG A 12 -31.23 4.29 -22.12
N VAL A 13 -30.57 3.28 -21.57
CA VAL A 13 -29.15 3.01 -21.77
C VAL A 13 -28.98 1.73 -22.58
N ASN A 14 -28.09 1.76 -23.58
CA ASN A 14 -27.74 0.55 -24.33
C ASN A 14 -26.90 -0.38 -23.43
N ILE A 15 -27.32 -1.64 -23.30
CA ILE A 15 -26.70 -2.61 -22.39
C ILE A 15 -25.23 -2.91 -22.74
N GLU A 16 -24.89 -3.01 -24.02
CA GLU A 16 -23.52 -3.29 -24.47
C GLU A 16 -22.58 -2.14 -24.08
N ASN A 17 -23.01 -0.91 -24.36
CA ASN A 17 -22.24 0.29 -23.99
C ASN A 17 -22.09 0.41 -22.47
N GLN A 18 -23.15 0.12 -21.72
CA GLN A 18 -23.12 0.20 -20.26
C GLN A 18 -22.22 -0.87 -19.65
N MET A 19 -22.31 -2.11 -20.13
CA MET A 19 -21.45 -3.20 -19.66
C MET A 19 -19.99 -2.92 -19.97
N LYS A 20 -19.68 -2.44 -21.18
CA LYS A 20 -18.31 -2.10 -21.56
C LYS A 20 -17.72 -1.00 -20.67
N SER A 21 -18.47 0.07 -20.46
CA SER A 21 -18.01 1.22 -19.65
C SER A 21 -17.81 0.82 -18.19
N ALA A 22 -18.83 0.20 -17.57
CA ALA A 22 -18.76 -0.23 -16.17
C ALA A 22 -17.65 -1.26 -15.93
N TYR A 23 -17.43 -2.18 -16.88
CA TYR A 23 -16.35 -3.16 -16.78
C TYR A 23 -14.97 -2.51 -16.89
N ILE A 24 -14.78 -1.55 -17.81
CA ILE A 24 -13.52 -0.83 -17.96
C ILE A 24 -13.21 -0.01 -16.70
N ASP A 25 -14.19 0.73 -16.18
CA ASP A 25 -14.01 1.57 -14.99
C ASP A 25 -13.60 0.73 -13.76
N TYR A 26 -14.29 -0.39 -13.55
CA TYR A 26 -13.95 -1.33 -12.48
C TYR A 26 -12.55 -1.93 -12.69
N SER A 27 -12.25 -2.38 -13.92
CA SER A 27 -10.97 -3.01 -14.24
C SER A 27 -9.79 -2.06 -14.00
N MET A 28 -9.92 -0.81 -14.46
CA MET A 28 -8.90 0.22 -14.27
C MET A 28 -8.71 0.56 -12.79
N SER A 29 -9.81 0.69 -12.03
CA SER A 29 -9.75 0.91 -10.58
C SER A 29 -9.00 -0.22 -9.85
N VAL A 30 -9.24 -1.48 -10.23
CA VAL A 30 -8.54 -2.63 -9.63
C VAL A 30 -7.06 -2.66 -9.99
N ILE A 31 -6.73 -2.40 -11.26
CA ILE A 31 -5.34 -2.45 -11.74
C ILE A 31 -4.50 -1.34 -11.09
N VAL A 32 -4.98 -0.10 -11.15
CA VAL A 32 -4.20 1.09 -10.73
C VAL A 32 -4.26 1.30 -9.22
N SER A 33 -5.44 1.12 -8.62
CA SER A 33 -5.70 1.61 -7.26
C SER A 33 -5.90 0.49 -6.22
N ARG A 34 -5.60 -0.77 -6.56
CA ARG A 34 -5.79 -1.88 -5.62
C ARG A 34 -4.75 -2.99 -5.72
N ALA A 35 -4.63 -3.62 -6.88
CA ALA A 35 -4.01 -4.93 -6.99
C ALA A 35 -2.49 -4.89 -7.13
N LEU A 36 -1.96 -3.91 -7.87
CA LEU A 36 -0.55 -3.80 -8.21
C LEU A 36 0.13 -2.70 -7.37
N PRO A 37 1.40 -2.89 -6.97
CA PRO A 37 2.19 -1.85 -6.32
C PRO A 37 2.66 -0.77 -7.30
N ASP A 38 2.97 0.42 -6.80
CA ASP A 38 3.73 1.42 -7.56
C ASP A 38 5.22 1.03 -7.59
N VAL A 39 5.90 1.21 -8.73
CA VAL A 39 7.31 0.83 -8.87
C VAL A 39 8.25 1.68 -7.99
N ARG A 40 7.86 2.92 -7.70
CA ARG A 40 8.68 3.91 -7.00
C ARG A 40 8.85 3.57 -5.51
N ASP A 41 7.78 3.12 -4.86
CA ASP A 41 7.79 2.80 -3.43
C ASP A 41 7.48 1.32 -3.12
N GLY A 42 7.07 0.53 -4.11
CA GLY A 42 6.73 -0.88 -3.94
C GLY A 42 5.45 -1.12 -3.13
N LEU A 43 4.60 -0.10 -2.95
CA LEU A 43 3.40 -0.19 -2.11
C LEU A 43 2.11 -0.16 -2.92
N LYS A 44 1.12 -0.92 -2.45
CA LYS A 44 -0.28 -0.78 -2.85
C LYS A 44 -0.91 0.37 -2.06
N PRO A 45 -2.02 0.98 -2.53
CA PRO A 45 -2.64 2.11 -1.85
C PRO A 45 -2.98 1.86 -0.38
N VAL A 46 -3.48 0.67 -0.03
CA VAL A 46 -3.78 0.33 1.37
C VAL A 46 -2.54 0.35 2.26
N HIS A 47 -1.40 -0.18 1.80
CA HIS A 47 -0.15 -0.19 2.57
C HIS A 47 0.36 1.25 2.76
N ARG A 48 0.36 2.04 1.68
CA ARG A 48 0.78 3.45 1.70
C ARG A 48 -0.03 4.27 2.71
N ARG A 49 -1.36 4.14 2.67
CA ARG A 49 -2.28 4.83 3.58
C ARG A 49 -2.13 4.39 5.02
N ILE A 50 -1.81 3.12 5.29
CA ILE A 50 -1.50 2.65 6.65
C ILE A 50 -0.22 3.31 7.17
N LEU A 51 0.87 3.28 6.40
CA LEU A 51 2.14 3.87 6.83
C LEU A 51 2.01 5.39 7.02
N TYR A 52 1.37 6.07 6.08
CA TYR A 52 1.11 7.51 6.17
C TYR A 52 0.18 7.85 7.35
N GLY A 53 -0.91 7.11 7.56
CA GLY A 53 -1.81 7.32 8.70
C GLY A 53 -1.13 7.07 10.05
N MET A 54 -0.23 6.08 10.15
CA MET A 54 0.58 5.86 11.35
C MET A 54 1.57 7.01 11.59
N PHE A 55 2.16 7.56 10.52
CA PHE A 55 3.05 8.71 10.58
C PHE A 55 2.32 9.99 11.00
N ASP A 56 1.18 10.30 10.39
CA ASP A 56 0.33 11.46 10.72
C ASP A 56 -0.14 11.41 12.18
N LEU A 57 -0.46 10.22 12.71
CA LEU A 57 -0.75 10.01 14.13
C LEU A 57 0.47 10.11 15.06
N GLY A 58 1.68 10.26 14.54
CA GLY A 58 2.92 10.30 15.30
C GLY A 58 3.33 8.95 15.91
N ILE A 59 2.91 7.83 15.33
CA ILE A 59 3.17 6.47 15.83
C ILE A 59 4.51 5.94 15.26
N LEU A 60 5.58 6.61 15.66
CA LEU A 60 6.95 6.29 15.26
C LEU A 60 7.53 5.11 16.06
N SER A 61 8.61 4.52 15.56
CA SER A 61 9.33 3.38 16.13
C SER A 61 9.90 3.65 17.53
N ASN A 62 10.20 4.91 17.86
CA ASN A 62 10.68 5.32 19.18
C ASN A 62 9.55 5.64 20.18
N ARG A 63 8.28 5.50 19.78
CA ARG A 63 7.12 5.77 20.63
C ARG A 63 6.51 4.48 21.18
N SER A 64 5.64 4.61 22.18
CA SER A 64 4.82 3.52 22.71
C SER A 64 3.91 2.94 21.62
N PHE A 65 3.69 1.63 21.64
CA PHE A 65 2.66 1.00 20.82
C PHE A 65 1.28 1.65 21.04
N LYS A 66 0.45 1.66 20.01
CA LYS A 66 -0.94 2.14 20.06
C LYS A 66 -1.88 1.05 19.58
N LYS A 67 -3.11 1.03 20.13
CA LYS A 67 -4.15 0.07 19.75
C LYS A 67 -4.35 0.04 18.23
N SER A 68 -4.33 -1.15 17.65
CA SER A 68 -4.55 -1.36 16.22
C SER A 68 -5.88 -0.77 15.75
N ALA A 69 -6.93 -0.86 16.58
CA ALA A 69 -8.23 -0.26 16.30
C ALA A 69 -8.17 1.26 16.06
N ARG A 70 -7.27 1.98 16.76
CA ARG A 70 -7.08 3.42 16.55
C ARG A 70 -6.44 3.70 15.19
N ILE A 71 -5.41 2.93 14.82
CA ILE A 71 -4.71 3.08 13.54
C ILE A 71 -5.67 2.78 12.38
N VAL A 72 -6.41 1.67 12.47
CA VAL A 72 -7.39 1.27 11.47
C VAL A 72 -8.49 2.34 11.33
N GLY A 73 -9.05 2.82 12.44
CA GLY A 73 -10.09 3.86 12.42
C GLY A 73 -9.62 5.15 11.75
N GLU A 74 -8.38 5.57 12.01
CA GLU A 74 -7.80 6.76 11.38
C GLU A 74 -7.65 6.60 9.87
N VAL A 75 -7.08 5.47 9.43
CA VAL A 75 -6.85 5.20 8.01
C VAL A 75 -8.17 5.12 7.26
N LEU A 76 -9.19 4.49 7.84
CA LEU A 76 -10.53 4.42 7.27
C LEU A 76 -11.18 5.79 7.17
N GLY A 77 -11.15 6.56 8.26
CA GLY A 77 -11.83 7.85 8.35
C GLY A 77 -11.24 8.90 7.42
N LYS A 78 -9.92 8.86 7.19
CA LYS A 78 -9.22 9.89 6.40
C LYS A 78 -8.86 9.47 4.98
N TYR A 79 -8.44 8.22 4.76
CA TYR A 79 -7.71 7.86 3.54
C TYR A 79 -8.28 6.65 2.79
N HIS A 80 -8.89 5.67 3.47
CA HIS A 80 -9.24 4.38 2.86
C HIS A 80 -10.72 4.02 3.05
N PRO A 81 -11.61 4.38 2.11
CA PRO A 81 -13.07 4.20 2.24
C PRO A 81 -13.50 2.76 1.91
N HIS A 82 -12.88 1.77 2.57
CA HIS A 82 -13.13 0.35 2.39
C HIS A 82 -13.31 -0.36 3.74
N GLY A 83 -13.41 -1.70 3.73
CA GLY A 83 -13.66 -2.46 4.96
C GLY A 83 -12.51 -2.36 5.96
N ASP A 84 -12.83 -2.24 7.24
CA ASP A 84 -11.89 -2.24 8.36
C ASP A 84 -11.00 -3.48 8.40
N SER A 85 -11.58 -4.65 8.09
CA SER A 85 -10.84 -5.91 7.96
C SER A 85 -9.70 -5.82 6.95
N SER A 86 -9.94 -5.22 5.78
CA SER A 86 -8.91 -5.11 4.73
C SER A 86 -7.71 -4.27 5.18
N VAL A 87 -7.93 -3.20 5.94
CA VAL A 87 -6.89 -2.35 6.51
C VAL A 87 -6.15 -3.09 7.62
N TYR A 88 -6.89 -3.74 8.53
CA TYR A 88 -6.29 -4.48 9.64
C TYR A 88 -5.44 -5.66 9.15
N ASP A 89 -5.95 -6.46 8.22
CA ASP A 89 -5.25 -7.62 7.67
C ASP A 89 -3.98 -7.21 6.90
N ALA A 90 -4.04 -6.09 6.16
CA ALA A 90 -2.88 -5.51 5.50
C ALA A 90 -1.82 -5.05 6.52
N MET A 91 -2.24 -4.37 7.58
CA MET A 91 -1.33 -3.96 8.67
C MET A 91 -0.73 -5.16 9.40
N VAL A 92 -1.52 -6.21 9.65
CA VAL A 92 -1.05 -7.46 10.27
C VAL A 92 0.02 -8.11 9.41
N ARG A 93 -0.21 -8.25 8.09
CA ARG A 93 0.79 -8.80 7.17
C ARG A 93 2.09 -8.00 7.17
N MET A 94 2.00 -6.67 7.27
CA MET A 94 3.19 -5.81 7.36
C MET A 94 3.99 -5.97 8.67
N ALA A 95 3.41 -6.59 9.70
CA ALA A 95 4.06 -6.89 10.97
C ALA A 95 4.60 -8.33 11.07
N GLN A 96 4.15 -9.25 10.20
CA GLN A 96 4.52 -10.66 10.24
C GLN A 96 5.91 -10.91 9.63
N VAL A 97 6.84 -11.40 10.46
CA VAL A 97 8.25 -11.64 10.07
C VAL A 97 8.45 -12.75 9.03
N TRP A 98 7.46 -13.63 8.85
CA TRP A 98 7.46 -14.66 7.80
C TRP A 98 6.75 -14.20 6.52
N SER A 99 5.99 -13.09 6.56
CA SER A 99 5.29 -12.57 5.39
C SER A 99 6.12 -11.52 4.64
N LEU A 100 6.91 -10.72 5.34
CA LEU A 100 7.81 -9.72 4.74
C LEU A 100 9.24 -9.96 5.20
N ARG A 101 10.20 -9.81 4.28
CA ARG A 101 11.62 -9.93 4.58
C ARG A 101 12.11 -8.84 5.54
N TYR A 102 11.58 -7.62 5.35
CA TYR A 102 11.81 -6.44 6.18
C TYR A 102 10.45 -5.85 6.60
N PRO A 103 9.87 -6.30 7.73
CA PRO A 103 8.59 -5.80 8.21
C PRO A 103 8.58 -4.29 8.40
N LEU A 104 7.48 -3.66 7.99
CA LEU A 104 7.29 -2.20 8.06
C LEU A 104 6.56 -1.78 9.35
N VAL A 105 5.83 -2.72 9.96
CA VAL A 105 5.10 -2.51 11.22
C VAL A 105 5.72 -3.34 12.33
N ASP A 106 5.79 -2.77 13.53
CA ASP A 106 6.16 -3.44 14.77
C ASP A 106 4.88 -3.70 15.55
N GLY A 107 4.49 -4.97 15.68
CA GLY A 107 3.26 -5.39 16.36
C GLY A 107 3.52 -5.93 17.76
N GLN A 108 2.63 -5.62 18.70
CA GLN A 108 2.59 -6.19 20.04
C GLN A 108 1.26 -6.92 20.27
N GLY A 109 1.35 -8.19 20.71
CA GLY A 109 0.21 -9.09 20.87
C GLY A 109 0.23 -10.22 19.83
N ASN A 110 -0.90 -10.92 19.68
CA ASN A 110 -1.01 -12.02 18.72
C ASN A 110 -1.33 -11.50 17.30
N PHE A 111 -0.35 -11.55 16.40
CA PHE A 111 -0.46 -11.18 14.99
C PHE A 111 -0.57 -12.41 14.06
N GLY A 112 -0.97 -13.57 14.60
CA GLY A 112 -1.07 -14.84 13.89
C GLY A 112 0.21 -15.68 13.98
N SER A 113 0.23 -16.78 13.24
CA SER A 113 1.35 -17.73 13.21
C SER A 113 1.63 -18.25 11.80
N ILE A 114 2.75 -18.94 11.61
CA ILE A 114 3.07 -19.64 10.35
C ILE A 114 2.14 -20.84 10.10
N ASP A 115 1.54 -21.38 11.17
CA ASP A 115 0.57 -22.48 11.12
C ASP A 115 -0.84 -22.00 10.71
N ASN A 116 -0.93 -20.77 10.22
CA ASN A 116 -2.14 -20.13 9.71
C ASN A 116 -3.18 -19.80 10.81
N ASP A 117 -2.73 -19.61 12.05
CA ASP A 117 -3.57 -19.01 13.09
C ASP A 117 -3.86 -17.54 12.74
N SER A 118 -5.14 -17.16 12.84
CA SER A 118 -5.55 -15.78 12.61
C SER A 118 -5.02 -14.85 13.70
N PRO A 119 -4.75 -13.56 13.37
CA PRO A 119 -4.40 -12.57 14.39
C PRO A 119 -5.54 -12.39 15.39
N ALA A 120 -5.21 -11.97 16.61
CA ALA A 120 -6.24 -11.52 17.54
C ALA A 120 -6.98 -10.30 16.98
N ALA A 121 -8.20 -10.05 17.48
CA ALA A 121 -8.96 -8.86 17.08
C ALA A 121 -8.18 -7.55 17.37
N MET A 122 -8.37 -6.53 16.52
CA MET A 122 -7.66 -5.24 16.58
C MET A 122 -7.81 -4.46 17.91
N ARG A 123 -8.74 -4.85 18.78
CA ARG A 123 -8.87 -4.32 20.14
C ARG A 123 -7.81 -4.83 21.12
N TYR A 124 -7.19 -5.98 20.82
CA TYR A 124 -6.17 -6.61 21.65
C TYR A 124 -4.75 -6.31 21.18
N THR A 125 -4.55 -6.19 19.88
CA THR A 125 -3.24 -5.91 19.30
C THR A 125 -2.90 -4.42 19.35
N GLU A 126 -1.60 -4.14 19.39
CA GLU A 126 -1.05 -2.80 19.28
C GLU A 126 0.05 -2.77 18.22
N ALA A 127 0.26 -1.62 17.60
CA ALA A 127 1.27 -1.46 16.56
C ALA A 127 1.96 -0.10 16.63
N ARG A 128 3.15 -0.04 16.03
CA ARG A 128 3.90 1.18 15.69
C ARG A 128 4.76 0.96 14.45
N LEU A 129 5.33 2.02 13.89
CA LEU A 129 6.24 1.87 12.74
C LEU A 129 7.54 1.14 13.14
N ARG A 130 8.11 0.39 12.20
CA ARG A 130 9.51 -0.03 12.27
C ARG A 130 10.40 1.09 11.75
N LYS A 131 11.66 1.14 12.18
CA LYS A 131 12.65 2.13 11.68
C LYS A 131 12.76 2.15 10.15
N VAL A 132 12.74 0.99 9.50
CA VAL A 132 12.79 0.90 8.03
C VAL A 132 11.57 1.55 7.35
N ALA A 133 10.41 1.57 8.00
CA ALA A 133 9.24 2.26 7.47
C ALA A 133 9.35 3.78 7.63
N GLU A 134 10.08 4.27 8.64
CA GLU A 134 10.39 5.70 8.75
C GLU A 134 11.27 6.15 7.58
N GLU A 135 12.23 5.33 7.13
CA GLU A 135 13.03 5.62 5.91
C GLU A 135 12.16 5.68 4.63
N MET A 136 11.01 5.01 4.61
CA MET A 136 10.05 5.14 3.51
C MET A 136 9.35 6.51 3.52
N LEU A 137 9.15 7.09 4.70
CA LEU A 137 8.39 8.32 4.94
C LEU A 137 9.29 9.55 5.13
N ASP A 138 10.59 9.37 5.25
CA ASP A 138 11.51 10.46 5.56
C ASP A 138 11.46 11.54 4.48
N ASP A 139 11.54 12.79 4.91
CA ASP A 139 11.38 13.99 4.07
C ASP A 139 10.00 14.23 3.42
N ILE A 140 8.96 13.44 3.73
CA ILE A 140 7.61 13.60 3.13
C ILE A 140 7.01 15.01 3.29
N ASN A 141 7.36 15.73 4.36
CA ASN A 141 6.88 17.08 4.64
C ASN A 141 7.72 18.19 3.97
N LYS A 142 8.68 17.84 3.11
CA LYS A 142 9.58 18.77 2.43
C LYS A 142 9.27 18.91 0.94
N GLU A 143 7.99 18.75 0.57
CA GLU A 143 7.52 18.86 -0.82
C GLU A 143 8.25 17.90 -1.78
N THR A 144 8.63 16.71 -1.30
CA THR A 144 9.39 15.71 -2.09
C THR A 144 8.52 14.83 -2.97
N VAL A 145 7.21 14.78 -2.71
CA VAL A 145 6.23 13.95 -3.43
C VAL A 145 4.95 14.75 -3.64
N ASP A 146 4.24 14.42 -4.71
CA ASP A 146 2.92 15.00 -4.98
C ASP A 146 1.88 14.43 -4.02
N PHE A 147 1.02 15.32 -3.55
CA PHE A 147 -0.18 14.98 -2.79
C PHE A 147 -1.41 15.10 -3.69
N GLN A 148 -2.43 14.33 -3.35
CA GLN A 148 -3.74 14.39 -4.00
C GLN A 148 -4.82 14.49 -2.92
N LEU A 149 -5.99 14.98 -3.31
CA LEU A 149 -7.16 14.97 -2.45
C LEU A 149 -7.54 13.53 -2.07
N ASN A 150 -8.02 13.36 -0.84
CA ASN A 150 -8.56 12.10 -0.36
C ASN A 150 -9.95 11.85 -0.96
N PHE A 151 -10.62 10.77 -0.52
CA PHE A 151 -11.85 10.30 -1.17
C PHE A 151 -13.08 11.21 -1.01
N ASP A 152 -13.05 12.17 -0.08
CA ASP A 152 -14.12 13.15 0.15
C ASP A 152 -13.64 14.60 -0.04
N ASP A 153 -12.49 14.79 -0.67
CA ASP A 153 -11.87 16.08 -0.98
C ASP A 153 -11.62 17.00 0.23
N SER A 154 -11.60 16.45 1.46
CA SER A 154 -11.42 17.23 2.70
C SER A 154 -9.99 17.25 3.22
N LEU A 155 -9.16 16.28 2.82
CA LEU A 155 -7.77 16.11 3.24
C LEU A 155 -6.90 15.75 2.04
N GLU A 156 -5.59 15.78 2.24
CA GLU A 156 -4.61 15.34 1.25
C GLU A 156 -3.90 14.04 1.68
N GLU A 157 -3.57 13.21 0.70
CA GLU A 157 -2.77 12.00 0.85
C GLU A 157 -1.65 11.94 -0.18
N PRO A 158 -0.49 11.32 0.15
CA PRO A 158 0.62 11.20 -0.78
C PRO A 158 0.29 10.22 -1.91
N THR A 159 0.59 10.60 -3.15
CA THR A 159 0.45 9.71 -4.32
C THR A 159 1.45 8.54 -4.26
N VAL A 160 2.66 8.81 -3.79
CA VAL A 160 3.75 7.86 -3.48
C VAL A 160 4.51 8.30 -2.24
N LEU A 161 5.24 7.38 -1.61
CA LEU A 161 6.15 7.74 -0.52
C LEU A 161 7.55 8.13 -1.07
N PRO A 162 8.33 8.96 -0.35
CA PRO A 162 9.71 9.26 -0.71
C PRO A 162 10.61 8.03 -0.90
N ALA A 163 10.38 6.96 -0.14
CA ALA A 163 10.94 5.63 -0.37
C ALA A 163 12.47 5.58 -0.53
N LYS A 164 13.23 6.00 0.51
CA LYS A 164 14.70 5.95 0.49
C LYS A 164 15.28 4.54 0.43
N VAL A 165 14.47 3.52 0.71
CA VAL A 165 14.85 2.11 0.57
C VAL A 165 14.13 1.48 -0.63
N PRO A 166 14.79 0.57 -1.38
CA PRO A 166 14.22 -0.06 -2.58
C PRO A 166 13.18 -1.14 -2.22
N ASN A 167 12.09 -0.74 -1.59
CA ASN A 167 11.11 -1.60 -0.94
C ASN A 167 10.49 -2.65 -1.87
N LEU A 168 10.21 -2.30 -3.13
CA LEU A 168 9.68 -3.23 -4.12
C LEU A 168 10.56 -4.49 -4.28
N LEU A 169 11.88 -4.32 -4.31
CA LEU A 169 12.82 -5.41 -4.52
C LEU A 169 13.09 -6.17 -3.21
N ILE A 170 13.24 -5.47 -2.10
CA ILE A 170 13.63 -6.10 -0.82
C ILE A 170 12.48 -6.85 -0.15
N ASN A 171 11.23 -6.41 -0.35
CA ASN A 171 10.05 -7.05 0.22
C ASN A 171 9.23 -7.81 -0.82
N GLY A 172 9.45 -7.56 -2.12
CA GLY A 172 8.68 -8.17 -3.18
C GLY A 172 7.23 -7.66 -3.22
N ALA A 173 6.43 -8.25 -4.09
CA ALA A 173 5.02 -7.95 -4.20
C ALA A 173 4.27 -9.10 -4.88
N SER A 174 3.06 -9.38 -4.40
CA SER A 174 2.14 -10.29 -5.06
C SER A 174 0.78 -9.62 -5.23
N GLY A 175 0.16 -9.78 -6.39
CA GLY A 175 -1.12 -9.16 -6.69
C GLY A 175 -1.79 -9.77 -7.91
N ILE A 176 -3.11 -9.93 -7.83
CA ILE A 176 -3.96 -10.40 -8.92
C ILE A 176 -4.91 -9.26 -9.26
N ALA A 177 -4.83 -8.74 -10.48
CA ALA A 177 -5.67 -7.68 -10.99
C ALA A 177 -6.67 -8.23 -12.02
N VAL A 178 -7.32 -7.35 -12.79
CA VAL A 178 -8.17 -7.77 -13.91
C VAL A 178 -7.29 -7.98 -15.14
N GLY A 179 -7.20 -9.23 -15.62
CA GLY A 179 -6.44 -9.58 -16.83
C GLY A 179 -4.92 -9.65 -16.66
N MET A 180 -4.39 -9.43 -15.46
CA MET A 180 -2.95 -9.48 -15.17
C MET A 180 -2.66 -9.85 -13.72
N ALA A 181 -1.44 -10.30 -13.45
CA ALA A 181 -0.95 -10.60 -12.11
C ALA A 181 0.53 -10.23 -11.99
N THR A 182 0.98 -10.01 -10.75
CA THR A 182 2.39 -9.78 -10.41
C THR A 182 2.81 -10.72 -9.29
N ASN A 183 4.06 -11.20 -9.35
CA ASN A 183 4.69 -11.97 -8.29
C ASN A 183 6.20 -11.71 -8.32
N MET A 184 6.68 -10.95 -7.35
CA MET A 184 8.09 -10.56 -7.18
C MET A 184 8.60 -11.11 -5.85
N PRO A 185 9.68 -11.92 -5.85
CA PRO A 185 10.27 -12.41 -4.61
C PRO A 185 11.03 -11.29 -3.87
N PRO A 186 11.16 -11.40 -2.54
CA PRO A 186 12.00 -10.49 -1.77
C PRO A 186 13.49 -10.77 -2.00
N HIS A 187 14.32 -9.73 -1.91
CA HIS A 187 15.77 -9.79 -2.07
C HIS A 187 16.50 -9.24 -0.83
N HIS A 188 17.79 -9.55 -0.70
CA HIS A 188 18.63 -8.99 0.36
C HIS A 188 18.92 -7.50 0.12
N LEU A 189 18.68 -6.63 1.13
CA LEU A 189 18.87 -5.18 1.02
C LEU A 189 20.29 -4.79 0.58
N GLY A 190 21.31 -5.41 1.16
CA GLY A 190 22.71 -5.11 0.81
C GLY A 190 23.02 -5.40 -0.65
N GLU A 191 22.50 -6.50 -1.19
CA GLU A 191 22.75 -6.88 -2.59
C GLU A 191 22.04 -5.95 -3.56
N VAL A 192 20.80 -5.55 -3.24
CA VAL A 192 20.05 -4.58 -4.04
C VAL A 192 20.75 -3.22 -4.03
N VAL A 193 21.27 -2.77 -2.88
CA VAL A 193 22.04 -1.52 -2.78
C VAL A 193 23.35 -1.62 -3.56
N ASP A 194 24.11 -2.70 -3.42
CA ASP A 194 25.36 -2.91 -4.17
C ASP A 194 25.12 -2.92 -5.68
N GLY A 195 24.07 -3.59 -6.15
CA GLY A 195 23.65 -3.58 -7.56
C GLY A 195 23.19 -2.20 -8.04
N THR A 196 22.51 -1.43 -7.18
CA THR A 196 22.11 -0.04 -7.48
C THR A 196 23.32 0.86 -7.63
N ILE A 197 24.31 0.75 -6.73
CA ILE A 197 25.58 1.49 -6.81
C ILE A 197 26.34 1.11 -8.07
N ALA A 198 26.45 -0.19 -8.38
CA ALA A 198 27.09 -0.67 -9.60
C ALA A 198 26.43 -0.10 -10.88
N TYR A 199 25.10 0.04 -10.89
CA TYR A 199 24.36 0.67 -12.00
C TYR A 199 24.57 2.18 -12.07
N ILE A 200 24.74 2.87 -10.93
CA ILE A 200 25.07 4.29 -10.90
C ILE A 200 26.46 4.53 -11.49
N ASP A 201 27.43 3.69 -11.12
CA ASP A 201 28.82 3.78 -11.58
C ASP A 201 28.98 3.38 -13.06
N ASN A 202 28.18 2.42 -13.53
CA ASN A 202 28.15 1.98 -14.92
C ASN A 202 26.71 1.81 -15.43
N ARG A 203 26.23 2.79 -16.20
CA ARG A 203 24.87 2.78 -16.77
C ARG A 203 24.69 1.75 -17.90
N ASP A 204 25.78 1.21 -18.45
CA ASP A 204 25.77 0.18 -19.50
C ASP A 204 25.98 -1.23 -18.93
N ILE A 205 26.00 -1.39 -17.60
CA ILE A 205 26.13 -2.70 -16.93
C ILE A 205 25.06 -3.66 -17.44
N THR A 206 25.52 -4.86 -17.81
CA THR A 206 24.65 -5.91 -18.34
C THR A 206 23.94 -6.66 -17.21
N ILE A 207 22.89 -7.41 -17.57
CA ILE A 207 22.18 -8.27 -16.60
C ILE A 207 23.14 -9.30 -15.98
N GLU A 208 24.02 -9.91 -16.79
CA GLU A 208 25.01 -10.88 -16.30
C GLU A 208 25.98 -10.29 -15.27
N GLU A 209 26.30 -9.01 -15.39
CA GLU A 209 27.13 -8.29 -14.43
C GLU A 209 26.36 -7.90 -13.17
N LEU A 210 25.09 -7.46 -13.30
CA LEU A 210 24.23 -7.19 -12.15
C LEU A 210 23.98 -8.43 -11.29
N MET A 211 23.85 -9.61 -11.91
CA MET A 211 23.71 -10.89 -11.20
C MET A 211 24.92 -11.27 -10.33
N LYS A 212 26.08 -10.62 -10.51
CA LYS A 212 27.23 -10.80 -9.62
C LYS A 212 27.03 -10.11 -8.26
N TYR A 213 26.21 -9.06 -8.24
CA TYR A 213 25.85 -8.30 -7.04
C TYR A 213 24.58 -8.85 -6.39
N ILE A 214 23.55 -9.14 -7.19
CA ILE A 214 22.27 -9.69 -6.73
C ILE A 214 22.23 -11.19 -7.04
N LYS A 215 22.53 -12.01 -6.03
CA LYS A 215 22.83 -13.44 -6.20
C LYS A 215 21.62 -14.35 -6.06
N ALA A 216 20.49 -13.79 -5.62
CA ALA A 216 19.20 -14.39 -5.24
C ALA A 216 18.94 -14.28 -3.73
#